data_AF-A0A291KGM1-F1
#
_entry.id   AF-A0A291KGM1-F1
#
_cell.length_a   1.000
_cell.length_b   1.000
_cell.length_c   1.000
_cell.angle_alpha   90.00
_cell.angle_beta   90.00
_cell.angle_gamma   90.00
#
_symmetry.space_group_name_H-M   'P 1'
#
loop_
_entity.id
_entity.type
_entity.pdbx_description
1 polymer ?
#
loop_
_entity_poly.entity_id
_entity_poly.type
_entity_poly.pdbx_seq_one_letter_code
_entity_poly.pdbx_strand_id
1 'polypeptide(L)' 'MSNAVAKDSWNKVYNKYKNSKHWEKTTGMKNQYMCHFSFAFGKSAFNLEPKRPVKNYLMTVANGCNPK' A
#
# COMPACT_ATOMS: atom_id res chain seq x y z
N MET A 1 -2.40 -6.97 14.11
CA MET A 1 -3.54 -7.17 13.19
C MET A 1 -3.35 -8.48 12.44
N SER A 2 -4.42 -9.21 12.13
CA SER A 2 -4.34 -10.49 11.43
C SER A 2 -3.88 -10.32 9.98
N ASN A 3 -2.93 -11.15 9.53
CA ASN A 3 -2.50 -11.25 8.13
C ASN A 3 -3.67 -11.51 7.17
N ALA A 4 -4.76 -12.14 7.64
CA ALA A 4 -5.92 -12.44 6.82
C ALA A 4 -6.72 -11.18 6.46
N VAL A 5 -6.93 -10.28 7.42
CA VAL A 5 -7.67 -9.02 7.20
C VAL A 5 -6.91 -8.13 6.21
N ALA A 6 -5.60 -7.99 6.39
CA ALA A 6 -4.75 -7.21 5.50
C ALA A 6 -4.77 -7.75 4.06
N LYS A 7 -4.79 -9.08 3.91
CA LYS A 7 -4.84 -9.75 2.61
C LYS A 7 -6.20 -9.56 1.93
N ASP A 8 -7.29 -9.74 2.65
CA ASP A 8 -8.65 -9.52 2.13
C ASP A 8 -8.85 -8.06 1.68
N SER A 9 -8.48 -7.12 2.54
CA SER A 9 -8.66 -5.69 2.26
C SER A 9 -7.78 -5.22 1.10
N TRP A 10 -6.55 -5.73 0.98
CA TRP A 10 -5.70 -5.50 -0.20
C TRP A 10 -6.33 -6.07 -1.47
N ASN A 11 -6.89 -7.29 -1.43
CA ASN A 11 -7.54 -7.90 -2.59
C ASN A 11 -8.73 -7.07 -3.08
N LYS A 12 -9.49 -6.42 -2.18
CA LYS A 12 -10.57 -5.50 -2.55
C LYS A 12 -10.03 -4.29 -3.32
N VAL A 13 -8.93 -3.68 -2.84
CA VAL A 13 -8.26 -2.57 -3.55
C VAL A 13 -7.77 -3.04 -4.92
N TYR A 14 -7.04 -4.14 -4.97
CA TYR A 14 -6.52 -4.72 -6.21
C TYR A 14 -7.65 -4.98 -7.22
N ASN A 15 -8.71 -5.68 -6.83
CA ASN A 15 -9.80 -6.02 -7.73
C ASN A 15 -10.55 -4.80 -8.25
N LYS A 16 -10.68 -3.74 -7.44
CA LYS A 16 -11.34 -2.49 -7.85
C LYS A 16 -10.51 -1.69 -8.86
N TYR A 17 -9.19 -1.65 -8.70
CA TYR A 17 -8.34 -0.72 -9.44
C TYR A 17 -7.39 -1.38 -10.45
N LYS A 18 -7.25 -2.71 -10.48
CA LYS A 18 -6.30 -3.43 -11.36
C LYS A 18 -6.41 -3.11 -12.86
N ASN A 19 -7.58 -2.67 -13.31
CA ASN A 19 -7.83 -2.31 -14.72
C ASN A 19 -7.69 -0.80 -15.00
N SER A 20 -7.33 0.01 -13.99
CA SER A 20 -7.11 1.44 -14.16
C SER A 20 -5.82 1.69 -14.95
N LYS A 21 -5.85 2.66 -15.87
CA LYS A 21 -4.65 3.16 -16.55
C LYS A 21 -3.59 3.73 -15.59
N HIS A 22 -3.96 4.01 -14.34
CA HIS A 22 -3.07 4.49 -13.29
C HIS A 22 -2.57 3.37 -12.37
N TRP A 23 -3.01 2.12 -12.57
CA TRP A 23 -2.58 0.99 -11.76
C TRP A 23 -1.22 0.46 -12.26
N GLU A 24 -0.16 1.13 -11.84
CA GLU A 24 1.22 0.81 -12.18
C GLU A 24 1.99 0.35 -10.94
N LYS A 25 3.01 -0.50 -11.12
CA LYS A 25 3.92 -0.96 -10.04
C LYS A 25 3.17 -1.51 -8.81
N THR A 26 2.24 -2.45 -9.03
CA THR A 26 1.41 -3.12 -8.00
C THR A 26 2.17 -3.51 -6.73
N THR A 27 3.38 -4.05 -6.86
CA THR A 27 4.20 -4.45 -5.71
C THR A 27 4.52 -3.28 -4.78
N GLY A 28 4.87 -2.12 -5.34
CA GLY A 28 5.15 -0.91 -4.56
C GLY A 28 3.91 -0.37 -3.86
N MET A 29 2.75 -0.39 -4.53
CA MET A 29 1.47 -0.01 -3.90
C MET A 29 1.06 -0.99 -2.79
N LYS A 30 1.29 -2.30 -2.98
CA LYS A 30 1.03 -3.29 -1.94
C LYS A 30 1.88 -3.04 -0.69
N ASN A 31 3.16 -2.74 -0.88
CA ASN A 31 4.05 -2.45 0.24
C ASN A 31 3.60 -1.20 1.02
N GLN A 32 3.21 -0.13 0.31
CA GLN A 32 2.64 1.07 0.93
C GLN A 32 1.38 0.73 1.73
N TYR A 33 0.45 0.00 1.12
CA TYR A 33 -0.79 -0.43 1.76
C TYR A 33 -0.53 -1.21 3.05
N MET A 34 0.32 -2.25 2.98
CA MET A 34 0.62 -3.10 4.14
C MET A 34 1.33 -2.33 5.25
N CYS A 35 2.20 -1.38 4.89
CA CYS A 35 2.88 -0.52 5.85
C CYS A 35 1.86 0.39 6.56
N HIS A 36 0.95 1.02 5.81
CA HIS A 36 -0.11 1.85 6.38
C HIS A 36 -1.06 1.05 7.27
N PHE A 37 -1.48 -0.13 6.82
CA PHE A 37 -2.32 -1.03 7.61
C PHE A 37 -1.64 -1.42 8.94
N SER A 38 -0.32 -1.64 8.93
CA SER A 38 0.41 -2.10 10.12
C SER A 38 0.78 -0.97 11.09
N PHE A 39 1.14 0.20 10.59
CA PHE A 39 1.78 1.26 11.39
C PHE A 39 1.05 2.60 11.40
N ALA A 40 0.18 2.86 10.43
CA ALA A 40 -0.46 4.17 10.24
C ALA A 40 -1.99 4.06 10.14
N PHE A 41 -2.58 3.13 10.89
CA PHE A 41 -4.02 2.88 10.94
C PHE A 41 -4.83 4.08 11.46
N GLY A 42 -4.20 4.98 12.23
CA GLY A 42 -4.82 6.19 12.75
C GLY A 42 -4.86 7.36 11.76
N LYS A 43 -4.27 7.23 10.56
CA LYS A 43 -4.40 8.27 9.53
C LYS A 43 -5.79 8.21 8.90
N SER A 44 -6.46 9.37 8.81
CA SER A 44 -7.78 9.49 8.18
C SER A 44 -7.79 9.13 6.70
N ALA A 45 -6.67 9.35 6.00
CA ALA A 45 -6.48 8.98 4.61
C ALA A 45 -5.01 8.68 4.32
N PHE A 46 -4.76 7.88 3.28
CA PHE A 46 -3.44 7.71 2.68
C PHE A 46 -3.58 7.36 1.19
N ASN A 47 -2.57 7.75 0.41
CA ASN A 47 -2.54 7.53 -1.02
C ASN A 47 -1.64 6.35 -1.39
N LEU A 48 -2.11 5.52 -2.32
CA LEU A 48 -1.28 4.52 -2.99
C LEU A 48 -0.65 5.16 -4.22
N GLU A 49 0.65 5.40 -4.17
CA GLU A 49 1.39 6.08 -5.24
C GLU A 49 1.99 5.05 -6.23
N PRO A 50 1.48 4.97 -7.49
CA PRO A 50 1.96 3.99 -8.47
C PRO A 50 3.40 4.24 -8.94
N LYS A 51 3.86 5.51 -8.89
CA LYS A 51 5.17 5.90 -9.41
C LYS A 51 6.27 5.97 -8.35
N ARG A 52 5.95 5.75 -7.07
CA ARG A 52 6.90 5.86 -5.96
C ARG A 52 8.09 4.89 -6.18
N PRO A 53 9.35 5.35 -6.10
CA PRO A 53 10.52 4.54 -6.46
C PRO A 53 10.95 3.49 -5.42
N VAL A 54 10.04 3.04 -4.55
CA VAL A 54 10.39 2.09 -3.49
C VAL A 54 10.34 0.66 -4.00
N LYS A 55 11.49 -0.01 -4.02
CA LYS A 55 11.64 -1.36 -4.59
C LYS A 55 11.26 -2.48 -3.61
N ASN A 56 11.34 -2.24 -2.29
CA ASN A 56 11.09 -3.27 -1.28
C ASN A 56 10.36 -2.73 -0.04
N TYR A 57 9.82 -3.66 0.77
CA TYR A 57 9.00 -3.34 1.94
C TYR A 57 9.79 -2.64 3.06
N LEU A 58 11.02 -3.07 3.34
CA LEU A 58 11.87 -2.47 4.38
C LEU A 58 12.15 -0.99 4.09
N MET A 59 12.47 -0.65 2.85
CA MET A 59 12.61 0.74 2.43
C MET A 59 11.29 1.51 2.52
N THR A 60 10.14 0.84 2.34
CA THR A 60 8.82 1.48 2.48
C THR A 60 8.56 1.87 3.94
N VAL A 61 8.92 0.99 4.88
CA VAL A 61 8.85 1.25 6.33
C VAL A 61 9.84 2.34 6.75
N ALA A 62 11.10 2.23 6.32
CA ALA A 62 12.15 3.22 6.64
C ALA A 62 11.80 4.63 6.13
N ASN A 63 11.13 4.70 4.98
CA ASN A 63 10.56 5.94 4.46
C ASN A 63 9.15 6.21 4.98
N GLY A 64 8.77 5.76 6.19
CA GLY A 64 7.54 6.16 6.90
C GLY A 64 6.22 5.71 6.29
N CYS A 65 6.16 4.57 5.60
CA CYS A 65 4.96 4.00 4.94
C CYS A 65 4.36 4.79 3.76
N ASN A 66 4.80 6.04 3.60
CA ASN A 66 4.37 7.13 2.73
C ASN A 66 4.02 8.39 3.57
N PRO A 67 5.04 9.10 4.11
CA PRO A 67 4.90 10.35 4.82
C PRO A 67 4.93 11.47 3.79
N LYS A 68 3.80 11.67 3.14
CA LYS A 68 3.41 12.94 2.56
C LYS A 68 1.99 13.24 2.99
#